data_AF-A0A952SVW8-F1
#
_entry.id   AF-A0A952SVW8-F1
#
_cell.length_a   1.000
_cell.length_b   1.000
_cell.length_c   1.000
_cell.angle_alpha   90.00
_cell.angle_beta   90.00
_cell.angle_gamma   90.00
#
_symmetry.space_group_name_H-M   'P 1'
#
loop_
_entity.id
_entity.type
_entity.pdbx_description
1 polymer ?
#
loop_
_entity_poly.entity_id
_entity_poly.type
_entity_poly.pdbx_seq_one_letter_code
_entity_poly.pdbx_strand_id
1 'polypeptide(L)'
;MVWCKGESHRTRRFILIAVVAGCVLFASGAWSSTETGDALQIEITRRGAGKQVVMSQGAKEWFMLIEVTPENAVILKQEKDHDRYLVDESETHDRPMTADDVDAAITDYVNSVKARTQKK
;
A
#
# COMPACT_ATOMS: atom_id res chain seq x y z
N MET A 1 -18.27 -20.24 19.15
CA MET A 1 -19.20 -19.20 18.64
C MET A 1 -19.07 -17.98 19.54
N VAL A 2 -19.25 -16.78 18.97
CA VAL A 2 -19.38 -15.47 19.63
C VAL A 2 -18.07 -14.66 19.76
N TRP A 3 -17.89 -13.70 18.84
CA TRP A 3 -17.86 -12.24 19.07
C TRP A 3 -17.39 -11.53 17.78
N CYS A 4 -17.86 -10.34 17.38
CA CYS A 4 -19.04 -9.58 17.72
C CYS A 4 -19.26 -8.58 16.57
N LYS A 5 -20.52 -8.35 16.21
CA LYS A 5 -20.98 -7.42 15.17
C LYS A 5 -21.01 -5.99 15.73
N GLY A 6 -20.61 -4.99 14.95
CA GLY A 6 -20.61 -3.59 15.39
C GLY A 6 -20.44 -2.59 14.24
N GLU A 7 -21.44 -2.50 13.37
CA GLU A 7 -21.59 -1.47 12.35
C GLU A 7 -22.22 -0.23 13.00
N SER A 8 -21.63 0.97 12.86
CA SER A 8 -22.30 2.22 13.24
C SER A 8 -21.79 3.42 12.43
N HIS A 9 -22.56 3.76 11.41
CA HIS A 9 -22.51 5.06 10.73
C HIS A 9 -22.89 6.19 11.70
N ARG A 10 -22.04 7.22 11.86
CA ARG A 10 -22.53 8.57 12.20
C ARG A 10 -21.53 9.71 11.98
N THR A 11 -22.03 10.70 11.24
CA THR A 11 -21.82 12.13 11.47
C THR A 11 -20.61 12.81 10.82
N ARG A 12 -20.85 13.27 9.59
CA ARG A 12 -20.60 14.64 9.11
C ARG A 12 -19.94 15.58 10.14
N ARG A 13 -18.67 15.93 9.92
CA ARG A 13 -18.10 17.20 10.41
C ARG A 13 -17.35 17.87 9.28
N PHE A 14 -18.11 18.62 8.48
CA PHE A 14 -17.60 19.78 7.76
C PHE A 14 -17.13 20.80 8.80
N ILE A 15 -15.83 20.99 8.98
CA ILE A 15 -15.28 22.19 9.62
C ILE A 15 -14.19 22.73 8.70
N LEU A 16 -14.58 23.72 7.91
CA LEU A 16 -13.73 24.71 7.25
C LEU A 16 -13.16 25.64 8.33
N ILE A 17 -11.85 25.74 8.49
CA ILE A 17 -11.20 26.99 8.90
C ILE A 17 -9.87 27.12 8.14
N ALA A 18 -9.81 28.15 7.31
CA ALA A 18 -8.65 28.59 6.56
C ALA A 18 -7.64 29.32 7.46
N VAL A 19 -6.35 29.00 7.31
CA VAL A 19 -5.26 29.91 7.65
C VAL A 19 -4.41 30.07 6.40
N VAL A 20 -4.55 31.24 5.78
CA VAL A 20 -3.67 31.74 4.73
C VAL A 20 -2.58 32.55 5.43
N ALA A 21 -1.33 32.09 5.33
CA ALA A 21 -0.15 32.92 5.54
C ALA A 21 0.96 32.39 4.65
N GLY A 22 1.23 33.14 3.57
CA GLY A 22 2.11 32.74 2.49
C GLY A 22 3.58 32.70 2.89
N CYS A 23 4.28 31.74 2.29
CA CYS A 23 5.69 31.87 1.97
C CYS A 23 5.87 31.41 0.52
N VAL A 24 6.53 32.26 -0.24
CA VAL A 24 6.58 32.30 -1.69
C VAL A 24 7.65 31.32 -2.20
N LEU A 25 7.44 30.81 -3.42
CA LEU A 25 8.41 30.18 -4.33
C LEU A 25 8.80 28.71 -4.07
N PHE A 26 8.01 27.80 -4.62
CA PHE A 26 8.57 26.68 -5.37
C PHE A 26 7.91 26.63 -6.75
N ALA A 27 8.66 27.12 -7.74
CA ALA A 27 8.35 26.94 -9.14
C ALA A 27 8.60 25.48 -9.53
N SER A 28 7.71 24.96 -10.36
CA SER A 28 7.91 23.80 -11.24
C SER A 28 8.03 22.43 -10.54
N GLY A 29 6.87 21.83 -10.30
CA GLY A 29 6.73 20.38 -10.16
C GLY A 29 5.28 20.02 -10.42
N ALA A 30 5.00 19.63 -11.67
CA ALA A 30 3.71 19.23 -12.21
C ALA A 30 2.65 18.86 -11.15
N TRP A 31 1.65 19.72 -11.00
CA TRP A 31 0.34 19.29 -10.57
C TRP A 31 -0.21 18.40 -11.69
N SER A 32 0.08 17.10 -11.62
CA SER A 32 -0.62 16.11 -12.44
C SER A 32 -2.07 16.08 -11.95
N SER A 33 -2.88 16.98 -12.50
CA SER A 33 -4.32 16.90 -12.39
C SER A 33 -4.79 15.74 -13.25
N THR A 34 -5.53 14.84 -12.60
CA THR A 34 -6.66 14.13 -13.20
C THR A 34 -6.33 12.99 -14.17
N GLU A 35 -6.17 11.80 -13.61
CA GLU A 35 -6.85 10.63 -14.15
C GLU A 35 -7.82 10.13 -13.05
N THR A 36 -9.00 10.76 -12.98
CA THR A 36 -10.14 10.24 -12.20
C THR A 36 -10.69 9.04 -12.96
N GLY A 37 -10.00 7.92 -12.82
CA GLY A 37 -10.34 6.64 -13.43
C GLY A 37 -9.56 5.55 -12.72
N ASP A 38 -9.88 5.27 -11.46
CA ASP A 38 -9.43 4.10 -10.70
C ASP A 38 -7.96 3.68 -10.95
N ALA A 39 -7.06 4.65 -11.09
CA ALA A 39 -5.69 4.38 -11.50
C ALA A 39 -4.94 3.76 -10.31
N LEU A 40 -4.33 2.59 -10.53
CA LEU A 40 -3.58 1.85 -9.50
C LEU A 40 -2.44 2.73 -8.96
N GLN A 41 -2.60 3.22 -7.74
CA GLN A 41 -1.56 3.93 -7.00
C GLN A 41 -0.59 2.91 -6.44
N ILE A 42 0.72 3.19 -6.53
CA ILE A 42 1.78 2.29 -6.05
C ILE A 42 2.75 3.13 -5.24
N GLU A 43 2.85 2.84 -3.95
CA GLU A 43 3.79 3.46 -3.03
C GLU A 43 4.81 2.43 -2.57
N ILE A 44 6.10 2.68 -2.80
CA ILE A 44 7.19 1.81 -2.36
C ILE A 44 8.02 2.57 -1.33
N THR A 45 8.10 2.03 -0.13
CA THR A 45 8.85 2.59 1.00
C THR A 45 9.98 1.64 1.39
N ARG A 46 11.21 2.14 1.52
CA ARG A 46 12.34 1.35 2.05
C ARG A 46 12.23 1.23 3.57
N ARG A 47 12.38 0.02 4.11
CA ARG A 47 12.32 -0.27 5.55
C ARG A 47 13.54 -1.10 5.97
N GLY A 48 14.55 -0.44 6.54
CA GLY A 48 15.79 -1.12 6.94
C GLY A 48 16.49 -1.80 5.75
N ALA A 49 16.78 -3.10 5.88
CA ALA A 49 17.30 -3.95 4.81
C ALA A 49 16.20 -4.48 3.86
N GLY A 50 14.94 -4.28 4.20
CA GLY A 50 13.77 -4.71 3.45
C GLY A 50 13.03 -3.58 2.73
N LYS A 51 11.83 -3.89 2.21
CA LYS A 51 10.98 -2.97 1.45
C LYS A 51 9.50 -3.21 1.76
N GLN A 52 8.73 -2.15 1.71
CA GLN A 52 7.28 -2.15 1.83
C GLN A 52 6.70 -1.60 0.54
N VAL A 53 5.65 -2.23 0.03
CA VAL A 53 4.85 -1.73 -1.08
C VAL A 53 3.39 -1.72 -0.68
N VAL A 54 2.72 -0.62 -1.00
CA VAL A 54 1.29 -0.45 -0.84
C VAL A 54 0.73 -0.05 -2.19
N MET A 55 -0.24 -0.82 -2.69
CA MET A 55 -0.94 -0.51 -3.93
C MET A 55 -2.41 -0.32 -3.62
N SER A 56 -3.03 0.73 -4.15
CA SER A 56 -4.44 0.99 -3.92
C SER A 56 -5.13 1.34 -5.23
N GLN A 57 -6.28 0.71 -5.48
CA GLN A 57 -7.13 0.96 -6.62
C GLN A 57 -8.59 0.94 -6.15
N GLY A 58 -9.26 2.09 -6.21
CA GLY A 58 -10.63 2.23 -5.74
C GLY A 58 -10.76 1.84 -4.28
N ALA A 59 -11.49 0.75 -4.01
CA ALA A 59 -11.65 0.18 -2.68
C ALA A 59 -10.73 -1.01 -2.37
N LYS A 60 -9.90 -1.41 -3.33
CA LYS A 60 -8.94 -2.51 -3.16
C LYS A 60 -7.58 -1.97 -2.75
N GLU A 61 -6.97 -2.65 -1.79
CA GLU A 61 -5.64 -2.32 -1.28
C GLU A 61 -4.82 -3.62 -1.23
N TRP A 62 -3.61 -3.57 -1.76
CA TRP A 62 -2.62 -4.65 -1.72
C TRP A 62 -1.41 -4.15 -0.97
N PHE A 63 -0.97 -4.90 0.01
CA PHE A 63 0.18 -4.58 0.83
C PHE A 63 1.17 -5.72 0.74
N MET A 64 2.44 -5.40 0.56
CA MET A 64 3.50 -6.37 0.75
C MET A 64 4.64 -5.73 1.53
N LEU A 65 5.07 -6.40 2.60
CA LEU A 65 6.22 -6.01 3.40
C LEU A 65 7.22 -7.15 3.37
N ILE A 66 8.45 -6.84 3.00
CA ILE A 66 9.58 -7.74 3.14
C ILE A 66 10.47 -7.15 4.22
N GLU A 67 10.54 -7.82 5.36
CA GLU A 67 11.48 -7.52 6.42
C GLU A 67 12.67 -8.47 6.30
N VAL A 68 13.87 -7.90 6.22
CA VAL A 68 15.11 -8.67 6.14
C VAL A 68 15.89 -8.45 7.41
N THR A 69 16.17 -9.53 8.12
CA THR A 69 17.08 -9.57 9.26
C THR A 69 18.36 -10.32 8.84
N PRO A 70 19.47 -10.24 9.59
CA PRO A 70 20.67 -11.02 9.28
C PRO A 70 20.46 -12.53 9.46
N GLU A 71 19.43 -12.95 10.20
CA GLU A 71 19.17 -14.34 10.55
C GLU A 71 18.13 -14.98 9.62
N ASN A 72 17.14 -14.20 9.18
CA ASN A 72 15.99 -14.70 8.44
C ASN A 72 15.34 -13.57 7.62
N ALA A 73 14.36 -13.89 6.78
CA ALA A 73 13.53 -12.89 6.13
C ALA A 73 12.04 -13.22 6.29
N VAL A 74 11.22 -12.19 6.41
CA VAL A 74 9.77 -12.32 6.57
C VAL A 74 9.09 -11.52 5.47
N ILE A 75 8.20 -12.16 4.73
CA ILE A 75 7.40 -11.56 3.67
C ILE A 75 5.95 -11.60 4.11
N LEU A 76 5.33 -10.45 4.30
CA LEU A 76 3.90 -10.30 4.54
C LEU A 76 3.24 -9.84 3.25
N LYS A 77 2.11 -10.44 2.89
CA LYS A 77 1.26 -10.05 1.76
C LYS A 77 -0.17 -9.96 2.26
N GLN A 78 -0.80 -8.81 2.05
CA GLN A 78 -2.19 -8.60 2.42
C GLN A 78 -2.96 -8.04 1.22
N GLU A 79 -4.18 -8.50 1.05
CA GLU A 79 -5.14 -7.92 0.11
C GLU A 79 -6.40 -7.59 0.89
N LYS A 80 -6.91 -6.38 0.68
CA LYS A 80 -8.11 -5.85 1.31
C LYS A 80 -9.03 -5.29 0.25
N ASP A 81 -10.33 -5.48 0.46
CA ASP A 81 -11.41 -4.96 -0.38
C ASP A 81 -12.42 -4.28 0.54
N HIS A 82 -12.55 -2.97 0.41
CA HIS A 82 -13.27 -2.09 1.34
C HIS A 82 -12.76 -2.23 2.78
N ASP A 83 -13.51 -2.92 3.64
CA ASP A 83 -13.18 -3.14 5.05
C ASP A 83 -12.82 -4.61 5.34
N ARG A 84 -12.79 -5.46 4.30
CA ARG A 84 -12.60 -6.89 4.43
C ARG A 84 -11.23 -7.31 3.91
N TYR A 85 -10.47 -7.97 4.77
CA TYR A 85 -9.25 -8.69 4.36
C TYR A 85 -9.64 -9.90 3.51
N LEU A 86 -9.14 -9.93 2.29
CA LEU A 86 -9.29 -11.04 1.34
C LEU A 86 -8.13 -12.01 1.43
N VAL A 87 -6.92 -11.50 1.64
CA VAL A 87 -5.69 -12.27 1.76
C VAL A 87 -4.87 -11.72 2.93
N ASP A 88 -4.32 -12.62 3.73
CA ASP A 88 -3.35 -12.36 4.77
C ASP A 88 -2.38 -13.54 4.79
N GLU A 89 -1.25 -13.38 4.11
CA GLU A 89 -0.23 -14.42 3.94
C GLU A 89 1.09 -13.92 4.52
N SER A 90 1.71 -14.74 5.36
CA SER A 90 3.05 -14.49 5.89
C SER A 90 3.97 -15.67 5.52
N GLU A 91 5.06 -15.38 4.82
CA GLU A 91 6.09 -16.34 4.47
C GLU A 91 7.38 -16.00 5.23
N THR A 92 7.94 -16.97 5.94
CA THR A 92 9.23 -16.80 6.63
C THR A 92 10.28 -17.66 5.94
N HIS A 93 11.39 -17.03 5.58
CA HIS A 93 12.58 -17.66 5.03
C HIS A 93 13.61 -17.87 6.13
N ASP A 94 14.16 -19.08 6.22
CA ASP A 94 15.22 -19.47 7.17
C ASP A 94 16.58 -18.80 6.86
N ARG A 95 16.70 -18.14 5.70
CA ARG A 95 17.90 -17.44 5.27
C ARG A 95 17.59 -15.96 5.02
N PRO A 96 18.58 -15.06 5.22
CA PRO A 96 18.43 -13.67 4.85
C PRO A 96 18.25 -13.52 3.33
N MET A 97 17.33 -12.64 2.96
CA MET A 97 17.04 -12.28 1.57
C MET A 97 18.03 -11.19 1.11
N THR A 98 18.56 -11.29 -0.11
CA THR A 98 19.43 -10.24 -0.65
C THR A 98 18.58 -9.08 -1.16
N ALA A 99 19.16 -7.87 -1.24
CA ALA A 99 18.42 -6.70 -1.72
C ALA A 99 17.89 -6.86 -3.17
N ASP A 100 18.58 -7.65 -3.99
CA ASP A 100 18.16 -7.98 -5.37
C ASP A 100 16.95 -8.92 -5.36
N ASP A 101 16.98 -9.95 -4.51
CA ASP A 101 15.87 -10.88 -4.34
C ASP A 101 14.62 -10.16 -3.81
N VAL A 102 14.79 -9.25 -2.84
CA VAL A 102 13.72 -8.38 -2.32
C VAL A 102 13.12 -7.54 -3.45
N ASP A 103 13.95 -6.94 -4.30
CA ASP A 103 13.49 -6.11 -5.41
C ASP A 103 12.74 -6.92 -6.48
N ALA A 104 13.27 -8.11 -6.81
CA ALA A 104 12.63 -9.05 -7.70
C ALA A 104 11.25 -9.48 -7.18
N ALA A 105 11.14 -9.80 -5.88
CA ALA A 105 9.88 -10.20 -5.26
C ALA A 105 8.84 -9.07 -5.24
N ILE A 106 9.25 -7.84 -4.95
CA ILE A 106 8.35 -6.66 -5.02
C ILE A 106 7.91 -6.43 -6.47
N THR A 107 8.83 -6.51 -7.42
CA THR A 107 8.54 -6.29 -8.85
C THR A 107 7.58 -7.35 -9.38
N ASP A 108 7.80 -8.62 -9.06
CA ASP A 108 6.87 -9.71 -9.37
C ASP A 108 5.48 -9.44 -8.80
N TYR A 109 5.40 -9.10 -7.51
CA TYR A 109 4.13 -8.83 -6.86
C TYR A 109 3.37 -7.66 -7.50
N VAL A 110 4.05 -6.54 -7.74
CA VAL A 110 3.47 -5.36 -8.42
C VAL A 110 2.99 -5.73 -9.82
N ASN A 111 3.77 -6.48 -10.58
CA ASN A 111 3.38 -6.92 -11.92
C ASN A 111 2.17 -7.86 -11.87
N SER A 112 2.11 -8.76 -10.89
CA SER A 112 0.97 -9.66 -10.68
C SER A 112 -0.30 -8.87 -10.38
N VAL A 113 -0.21 -7.82 -9.54
CA VAL A 113 -1.35 -6.96 -9.21
C VAL A 113 -1.78 -6.14 -10.42
N LYS A 114 -0.84 -5.50 -11.14
CA LYS A 114 -1.12 -4.80 -12.40
C LYS A 114 -1.82 -5.69 -13.42
N ALA A 115 -1.37 -6.93 -13.58
CA ALA A 115 -1.99 -7.88 -14.50
C ALA A 115 -3.41 -8.27 -14.08
N ARG A 116 -3.71 -8.31 -12.77
CA ARG A 116 -5.06 -8.58 -12.23
C ARG A 116 -5.98 -7.37 -12.42
N THR A 117 -5.45 -6.16 -12.28
CA THR A 117 -6.25 -4.93 -12.36
C THR A 117 -6.54 -4.50 -13.80
N GLN A 118 -5.65 -4.79 -14.75
CA GLN A 118 -5.86 -4.49 -16.19
C GLN A 118 -6.82 -5.44 -16.91
N LYS A 119 -7.06 -6.64 -16.37
CA LYS A 119 -7.90 -7.67 -17.00
C LYS A 119 -9.40 -7.52 -16.69
N LYS A 120 -9.79 -6.49 -15.94
CA LYS A 120 -11.16 -6.24 -15.50
C LYS A 120 -11.83 -5.19 -16.37
#